data_AF-A0AAD9Y1R4-F1
#
_entry.id   AF-A0AAD9Y1R4-F1
#
_cell.length_a   1.000
_cell.length_b   1.000
_cell.length_c   1.000
_cell.angle_alpha   90.00
_cell.angle_beta   90.00
_cell.angle_gamma   90.00
#
_symmetry.space_group_name_H-M   'P 1'
#
loop_
_entity.id
_entity.type
_entity.pdbx_description
1 polymer ?
#
loop_
_entity_poly.entity_id
_entity_poly.type
_entity_poly.pdbx_seq_one_letter_code
_entity_poly.pdbx_strand_id
1 'polypeptide(L)'
;MVKKIRTKKFSDRKLKQLCETQTGKGCSIPEWHNLPDLYSTEPSEQTVALLVDMRNTDGVIYIHESNDDYVDAVGSESEGHIVMIPWTAGLTFRCYGPCRIGYLMESTT
;
A
#
# COMPACT_ATOMS: atom_id res chain seq x y z
N MET A 1 -12.00 4.57 -7.00
CA MET A 1 -11.77 4.19 -5.59
C MET A 1 -11.17 2.80 -5.54
N VAL A 2 -10.08 2.63 -4.77
CA VAL A 2 -9.41 1.34 -4.65
C VAL A 2 -9.99 0.54 -3.48
N LYS A 3 -9.82 -0.79 -3.50
CA LYS A 3 -10.18 -1.64 -2.37
C LYS A 3 -9.21 -1.40 -1.22
N LYS A 4 -9.72 -1.09 -0.02
CA LYS A 4 -8.93 -0.81 1.19
C LYS A 4 -9.29 -1.79 2.30
N ILE A 5 -8.33 -2.58 2.77
CA ILE A 5 -8.50 -3.51 3.89
C ILE A 5 -7.74 -2.96 5.09
N ARG A 6 -8.47 -2.56 6.14
CA ARG A 6 -7.88 -2.08 7.39
C ARG A 6 -7.55 -3.24 8.31
N THR A 7 -6.34 -3.23 8.85
CA THR A 7 -5.88 -4.25 9.80
C THR A 7 -5.19 -3.61 10.98
N LYS A 8 -5.32 -4.24 12.15
CA LYS A 8 -4.53 -3.90 13.34
C LYS A 8 -3.27 -4.75 13.38
N LYS A 9 -2.30 -4.42 14.26
CA LYS A 9 -0.96 -5.04 14.41
C LYS A 9 -0.89 -6.52 13.98
N PHE A 10 -0.60 -6.74 12.71
CA PHE A 10 -0.27 -8.04 12.15
C PHE A 10 1.24 -8.15 12.03
N SER A 11 1.75 -9.37 12.20
CA SER A 11 3.11 -9.67 11.77
C SER A 11 3.20 -9.67 10.25
N ASP A 12 4.39 -9.48 9.71
CA ASP A 12 4.65 -9.53 8.26
C ASP A 12 4.13 -10.83 7.61
N ARG A 13 4.24 -11.96 8.31
CA ARG A 13 3.66 -13.25 7.85
C ARG A 13 2.13 -13.22 7.75
N LYS A 14 1.44 -12.57 8.71
CA LYS A 14 -0.02 -12.42 8.65
C LYS A 14 -0.45 -11.44 7.56
N LEU A 15 0.35 -10.41 7.30
CA LEU A 15 0.12 -9.47 6.19
C LEU A 15 0.29 -10.16 4.83
N LYS A 16 1.32 -10.99 4.67
CA LYS A 16 1.48 -11.89 3.52
C LYS A 16 0.23 -12.77 3.31
N GLN A 17 -0.19 -13.50 4.35
CA GLN A 17 -1.37 -14.38 4.26
C GLN A 17 -2.65 -13.63 3.91
N LEU A 18 -2.81 -12.41 4.44
CA LEU A 18 -3.93 -11.55 4.10
C LEU A 18 -3.87 -11.14 2.62
N CYS A 19 -2.72 -10.73 2.11
CA CYS A 19 -2.52 -10.43 0.69
C CYS A 19 -2.94 -11.62 -0.17
N GLU A 20 -2.42 -12.82 0.12
CA GLU A 20 -2.75 -14.04 -0.62
C GLU A 20 -4.26 -14.33 -0.62
N THR A 21 -4.91 -14.13 0.53
CA THR A 21 -6.36 -14.32 0.67
C THR A 21 -7.16 -13.27 -0.12
N GLN A 22 -6.70 -12.02 -0.15
CA GLN A 22 -7.44 -10.92 -0.76
C GLN A 22 -7.23 -10.78 -2.26
N THR A 23 -6.09 -11.26 -2.78
CA THR A 23 -5.73 -11.14 -4.20
C THR A 23 -5.79 -12.47 -4.94
N GLY A 24 -5.75 -13.60 -4.22
CA GLY A 24 -5.66 -14.94 -4.83
C GLY A 24 -4.30 -15.25 -5.46
N LYS A 25 -3.30 -14.37 -5.27
CA LYS A 25 -1.93 -14.53 -5.78
C LYS A 25 -0.96 -14.91 -4.66
N GLY A 26 0.16 -15.54 -5.00
CA GLY A 26 1.27 -15.67 -4.06
C GLY A 26 1.89 -14.30 -3.77
N CYS A 27 2.04 -13.95 -2.50
CA CYS A 27 2.62 -12.68 -2.09
C CYS A 27 3.95 -12.89 -1.34
N SER A 28 4.91 -11.99 -1.51
CA SER A 28 6.12 -11.93 -0.67
C SER A 28 5.78 -11.50 0.77
N ILE A 29 6.77 -11.55 1.66
CA ILE A 29 6.68 -10.74 2.88
C ILE A 29 6.79 -9.24 2.52
N PRO A 30 6.18 -8.34 3.30
CA PRO A 30 6.31 -6.90 3.09
C PRO A 30 7.76 -6.41 3.11
N GLU A 31 8.15 -5.65 2.09
CA GLU A 31 9.35 -4.82 2.12
C GLU A 31 8.96 -3.39 2.54
N TRP A 32 9.39 -2.98 3.73
CA TRP A 32 8.99 -1.71 4.34
C TRP A 32 9.96 -0.58 4.01
N HIS A 33 9.43 0.54 3.53
CA HIS A 33 10.19 1.76 3.22
C HIS A 33 9.58 2.96 3.93
N ASN A 34 10.44 3.82 4.45
CA ASN A 34 10.06 5.17 4.89
C ASN A 34 10.37 6.11 3.72
N LEU A 35 9.34 6.73 3.17
CA LEU A 35 9.44 7.60 2.01
C LEU A 35 9.25 9.06 2.45
N PRO A 36 10.00 10.00 1.87
CA PRO A 36 9.92 11.41 2.23
C PRO A 36 8.61 12.05 1.74
N ASP A 37 8.34 13.26 2.24
CA ASP A 37 7.25 14.09 1.73
C ASP A 37 7.41 14.32 0.21
N LEU A 38 6.27 14.41 -0.48
CA LEU A 38 6.15 14.56 -1.93
C LEU A 38 6.75 13.43 -2.77
N TYR A 39 7.20 12.33 -2.15
CA TYR A 39 7.63 11.15 -2.89
C TYR A 39 6.48 10.63 -3.75
N SER A 40 6.77 10.38 -5.03
CA SER A 40 5.81 9.86 -5.99
C SER A 40 6.46 8.70 -6.75
N THR A 41 5.72 7.63 -6.97
CA THR A 41 6.19 6.49 -7.75
C THR A 41 5.05 5.74 -8.38
N GLU A 42 5.38 5.06 -9.48
CA GLU A 42 4.61 3.97 -10.04
C GLU A 42 5.20 2.67 -9.49
N PRO A 43 4.48 1.94 -8.61
CA PRO A 43 4.96 0.66 -8.13
C PRO A 43 5.19 -0.32 -9.29
N SER A 44 6.19 -1.20 -9.14
CA SER A 44 6.50 -2.23 -10.15
C SER A 44 5.27 -3.05 -10.54
N GLU A 45 5.22 -3.50 -11.80
CA GLU A 45 4.24 -4.45 -12.34
C GLU A 45 4.11 -5.75 -11.52
N GLN A 46 5.16 -6.11 -10.77
CA GLN A 46 5.14 -7.26 -9.87
C GLN A 46 4.50 -6.98 -8.51
N THR A 47 4.08 -5.74 -8.23
CA THR A 47 3.44 -5.36 -6.97
C THR A 47 2.02 -5.93 -6.93
N VAL A 48 1.76 -6.79 -5.96
CA VAL A 48 0.43 -7.40 -5.73
C VAL A 48 -0.40 -6.56 -4.78
N ALA A 49 0.24 -5.97 -3.77
CA ALA A 49 -0.42 -5.09 -2.82
C ALA A 49 0.55 -4.08 -2.21
N LEU A 50 0.00 -2.91 -1.84
CA LEU A 50 0.66 -1.95 -0.97
C LEU A 50 0.09 -2.05 0.44
N LEU A 51 0.95 -1.80 1.43
CA LEU A 51 0.59 -1.57 2.81
C LEU A 51 0.92 -0.13 3.18
N VAL A 52 -0.06 0.58 3.71
CA VAL A 52 0.12 1.93 4.24
C VAL A 52 0.10 1.85 5.76
N ASP A 53 1.22 2.10 6.41
CA ASP A 53 1.32 2.05 7.88
C ASP A 53 0.86 3.37 8.50
N MET A 54 -0.42 3.44 8.82
CA MET A 54 -1.09 4.59 9.43
C MET A 54 -1.09 4.56 10.96
N ARG A 55 -0.24 3.73 11.58
CA ARG A 55 -0.23 3.60 13.05
C ARG A 55 0.42 4.78 13.76
N ASN A 56 1.43 5.39 13.14
CA ASN A 56 2.25 6.45 13.74
C ASN A 56 2.64 7.53 12.71
N THR A 57 1.84 7.75 11.67
CA THR A 57 2.12 8.80 10.68
C THR A 57 0.89 9.67 10.47
N ASP A 58 1.14 10.97 10.28
CA ASP A 58 0.16 11.96 9.84
C ASP A 58 0.16 12.10 8.30
N GLY A 59 1.04 11.35 7.62
CA GLY A 59 1.15 11.37 6.16
C GLY A 59 -0.08 10.75 5.48
N VAL A 60 -0.44 11.32 4.34
CA VAL A 60 -1.53 10.84 3.48
C VAL A 60 -0.91 10.32 2.18
N ILE A 61 -1.43 9.21 1.65
CA ILE A 61 -1.15 8.83 0.28
C ILE A 61 -2.33 9.15 -0.63
N TYR A 62 -2.04 9.70 -1.79
CA TYR A 62 -3.00 9.93 -2.87
C TYR A 62 -2.63 9.02 -4.03
N ILE A 63 -3.63 8.32 -4.56
CA ILE A 63 -3.48 7.35 -5.65
C ILE A 63 -4.06 7.98 -6.91
N HIS A 64 -3.33 7.88 -8.00
CA HIS A 64 -3.70 8.46 -9.29
C HIS A 64 -3.57 7.43 -10.40
N GLU A 65 -4.31 7.63 -11.48
CA GLU A 65 -4.07 6.99 -12.76
C GLU A 65 -2.79 7.55 -13.42
N SER A 66 -2.33 6.92 -14.50
CA SER A 66 -1.13 7.36 -15.25
C SER A 66 -1.26 8.75 -15.89
N ASN A 67 -2.48 9.26 -16.07
CA ASN A 67 -2.76 10.61 -16.56
C ASN A 67 -2.91 11.66 -15.42
N ASP A 68 -2.54 11.31 -14.18
CA ASP A 68 -2.64 12.13 -12.98
C ASP A 68 -4.08 12.36 -12.46
N ASP A 69 -5.07 11.64 -12.98
CA ASP A 69 -6.43 11.69 -12.46
C ASP A 69 -6.50 11.02 -11.07
N TYR A 70 -7.11 11.71 -10.11
CA TYR A 70 -7.29 11.22 -8.75
C TYR A 70 -8.22 10.00 -8.67
N VAL A 71 -7.76 8.94 -7.99
CA VAL A 71 -8.52 7.68 -7.82
C VAL A 71 -9.04 7.52 -6.40
N ASP A 72 -8.18 7.71 -5.40
CA ASP A 72 -8.47 7.52 -3.98
C ASP A 72 -7.34 8.05 -3.08
N ALA A 73 -7.57 8.05 -1.77
CA ALA A 73 -6.56 8.35 -0.76
C ALA A 73 -6.64 7.42 0.46
N VAL A 74 -5.53 7.34 1.19
CA VAL A 74 -5.46 6.80 2.54
C VAL A 74 -4.84 7.84 3.45
N GLY A 75 -5.61 8.30 4.43
CA GLY A 75 -5.19 9.36 5.34
C GLY A 75 -5.64 9.10 6.78
N SER A 76 -5.87 10.18 7.52
CA SER A 76 -6.16 10.19 8.96
C SER A 76 -7.39 9.37 9.34
N GLU A 77 -8.33 9.14 8.41
CA GLU A 77 -9.49 8.29 8.65
C GLU A 77 -9.12 6.80 8.87
N SER A 78 -7.85 6.46 8.63
CA SER A 78 -7.27 5.13 8.80
C SER A 78 -6.23 5.06 9.95
N GLU A 79 -6.15 6.07 10.79
CA GLU A 79 -5.23 6.13 11.95
C GLU A 79 -5.29 4.86 12.81
N GLY A 80 -4.13 4.41 13.30
CA GLY A 80 -4.00 3.23 14.16
C GLY A 80 -4.05 1.89 13.43
N HIS A 81 -4.12 1.90 12.10
CA HIS A 81 -4.20 0.70 11.26
C HIS A 81 -3.03 0.60 10.28
N ILE A 82 -2.82 -0.61 9.75
CA ILE A 82 -2.15 -0.82 8.47
C ILE A 82 -3.25 -1.03 7.43
N VAL A 83 -3.24 -0.25 6.36
CA VAL A 83 -4.19 -0.36 5.25
C VAL A 83 -3.55 -1.14 4.13
N MET A 84 -4.12 -2.29 3.77
CA MET A 84 -3.70 -3.04 2.60
C MET A 84 -4.56 -2.65 1.40
N ILE A 85 -3.88 -2.38 0.28
CA ILE A 85 -4.47 -2.04 -1.00
C ILE A 85 -3.98 -3.07 -2.01
N PRO A 86 -4.82 -4.03 -2.44
CA PRO A 86 -4.53 -4.81 -3.64
C PRO A 86 -4.21 -3.85 -4.79
N TRP A 87 -3.04 -4.01 -5.38
CA TRP A 87 -2.50 -3.03 -6.32
C TRP A 87 -2.84 -3.41 -7.76
N THR A 88 -3.16 -2.41 -8.56
CA THR A 88 -3.36 -2.54 -10.00
C THR A 88 -2.20 -1.82 -10.68
N ALA A 89 -1.54 -2.50 -11.62
CA ALA A 89 -0.49 -1.92 -12.46
C ALA A 89 -0.98 -0.67 -13.21
N GLY A 90 -0.07 0.27 -13.49
CA GLY A 90 -0.37 1.55 -14.13
C GLY A 90 -0.93 2.65 -13.20
N LEU A 91 -1.19 2.33 -11.93
CA LEU A 91 -1.50 3.33 -10.89
C LEU A 91 -0.20 3.89 -10.29
N THR A 92 -0.24 5.17 -9.90
CA THR A 92 0.81 5.82 -9.13
C THR A 92 0.31 6.19 -7.74
N PHE A 93 1.22 6.40 -6.80
CA PHE A 93 0.88 7.06 -5.54
C PHE A 93 1.87 8.16 -5.20
N ARG A 94 1.37 9.17 -4.48
CA ARG A 94 2.16 10.28 -3.95
C ARG A 94 1.90 10.45 -2.46
N CYS A 95 2.96 10.69 -1.70
CA CYS A 95 2.88 11.02 -0.29
C CYS A 95 2.77 12.52 -0.06
N TYR A 96 1.93 12.90 0.90
CA TYR A 96 1.85 14.23 1.48
C TYR A 96 2.11 14.09 2.97
N GLY A 97 3.26 14.60 3.41
CA GLY A 97 3.93 14.19 4.64
C GLY A 97 4.73 12.89 4.47
N PRO A 98 5.71 12.61 5.35
CA PRO A 98 6.43 11.34 5.35
C PRO A 98 5.48 10.15 5.51
N CYS A 99 5.68 9.12 4.69
CA CYS A 99 4.82 7.94 4.67
C CYS A 99 5.65 6.66 4.84
N ARG A 100 5.05 5.62 5.42
CA ARG A 100 5.68 4.31 5.54
C ARG A 100 4.88 3.29 4.75
N ILE A 101 5.50 2.76 3.69
CA ILE A 101 4.87 1.89 2.70
C ILE A 101 5.53 0.51 2.73
N GLY A 102 4.72 -0.54 2.74
CA GLY A 102 5.16 -1.92 2.57
C GLY A 102 4.77 -2.45 1.19
N TYR A 103 5.73 -2.86 0.38
CA TYR A 103 5.45 -3.50 -0.91
C TYR A 103 5.34 -5.02 -0.71
N LEU A 104 4.27 -5.62 -1.25
CA LEU A 104 4.17 -7.06 -1.41
C LEU A 104 4.23 -7.40 -2.89
N MET A 105 5.24 -8.16 -3.26
CA MET A 105 5.51 -8.56 -4.63
C MET A 105 4.90 -9.93 -4.92
N GLU A 106 4.63 -10.20 -6.19
CA GLU A 106 4.21 -11.52 -6.65
C GLU A 106 5.38 -12.50 -6.43
N SER A 107 5.17 -13.50 -5.59
CA SER A 107 6.15 -14.55 -5.38
C SER A 107 5.98 -15.63 -6.45
N THR A 108 7.01 -15.89 -7.25
CA THR A 108 7.07 -17.11 -8.07
C THR A 108 7.14 -18.32 -7.13
N THR A 109 6.09 -19.12 -7.12
CA THR A 109 6.07 -20.45 -6.48
C THR A 109 7.13 -21.36 -7.07
#